data_AF-A0A1Y3ALH5-F1
#
_entry.id   AF-A0A1Y3ALH5-F1
#
_cell.length_a   1.000
_cell.length_b   1.000
_cell.length_c   1.000
_cell.angle_alpha   90.00
_cell.angle_beta   90.00
_cell.angle_gamma   90.00
#
_symmetry.space_group_name_H-M   'P 1'
#
loop_
_entity.id
_entity.type
_entity.pdbx_description
1 polymer ?
#
loop_
_entity_poly.entity_id
_entity_poly.type
_entity_poly.pdbx_seq_one_letter_code
_entity_poly.pdbx_strand_id
1 'polypeptide(L)'
;TEELLRTIPREVITPRTYTLRPEQTLFIGGLARIDLTHARQHVWLTVFASSYLPVNIVYTEQAKRFYETHIGTEFLAVPLGDYERLKYWPRLSPKEIELELLGWQQCTADIVLSSAGWISVTGNVDSKCILKTFTPDGRGIYVRQPPILPYAIRLRGRRIPGTPCFENKLFTIDDFQKHRFSDEKSNENSPATSTLIIKNPDQRRRGIINDERLKNARKFVGE
;
A
#
# COMPACT_ATOMS: atom_id res chain seq x y z
N THR A 1 -11.81 -18.22 12.42
CA THR A 1 -11.17 -17.47 13.52
C THR A 1 -11.29 -15.99 13.25
N GLU A 2 -11.25 -15.14 14.28
CA GLU A 2 -11.42 -13.68 14.15
C GLU A 2 -10.37 -13.02 13.24
N GLU A 3 -9.13 -13.51 13.26
CA GLU A 3 -8.05 -13.06 12.37
C GLU A 3 -8.40 -13.22 10.89
N LEU A 4 -9.05 -14.34 10.52
CA LEU A 4 -9.49 -14.58 9.15
C LEU A 4 -10.48 -13.51 8.69
N LEU A 5 -11.30 -13.00 9.62
CA LEU A 5 -12.24 -11.91 9.34
C LEU A 5 -11.53 -10.58 9.10
N ARG A 6 -10.33 -10.40 9.66
CA ARG A 6 -9.49 -9.21 9.44
C ARG A 6 -8.72 -9.29 8.12
N THR A 7 -8.32 -10.48 7.70
CA THR A 7 -7.57 -10.68 6.44
C THR A 7 -8.45 -10.70 5.20
N ILE A 8 -9.69 -11.19 5.32
CA ILE A 8 -10.64 -11.23 4.19
C ILE A 8 -11.30 -9.85 4.04
N PRO A 9 -11.14 -9.18 2.88
CA PRO A 9 -11.84 -7.92 2.60
C PRO A 9 -13.35 -8.14 2.58
N ARG A 10 -14.07 -7.39 3.41
CA ARG A 10 -15.55 -7.34 3.42
C ARG A 10 -16.13 -6.14 2.67
N GLU A 11 -15.26 -5.19 2.37
CA GLU A 11 -15.53 -3.99 1.60
C GLU A 11 -14.59 -3.99 0.38
N VAL A 12 -14.87 -3.11 -0.58
CA VAL A 12 -13.97 -2.89 -1.72
C VAL A 12 -12.59 -2.52 -1.20
N ILE A 13 -11.56 -3.21 -1.70
CA ILE A 13 -10.17 -2.91 -1.35
C ILE A 13 -9.83 -1.53 -1.92
N THR A 14 -9.62 -0.57 -1.02
CA THR A 14 -9.07 0.74 -1.40
C THR A 14 -7.55 0.63 -1.51
N PRO A 15 -6.95 0.92 -2.68
CA PRO A 15 -5.51 0.92 -2.83
C PRO A 15 -4.88 2.02 -1.97
N ARG A 16 -3.90 1.67 -1.14
CA ARG A 16 -3.22 2.60 -0.24
C ARG A 16 -1.77 2.76 -0.67
N THR A 17 -1.39 3.94 -1.14
CA THR A 17 -0.02 4.19 -1.64
C THR A 17 0.86 4.81 -0.57
N TYR A 18 2.09 4.33 -0.47
CA TYR A 18 3.11 4.81 0.46
C TYR A 18 4.43 5.05 -0.26
N THR A 19 5.16 6.07 0.17
CA THR A 19 6.57 6.27 -0.18
C THR A 19 7.46 5.48 0.78
N LEU A 20 8.32 4.61 0.24
CA LEU A 20 9.32 3.87 1.00
C LEU A 20 10.72 4.26 0.51
N ARG A 21 11.60 4.67 1.43
CA ARG A 21 13.01 5.00 1.15
C ARG A 21 13.91 3.83 1.51
N PRO A 22 15.15 3.75 0.96
CA PRO A 22 16.13 2.79 1.43
C PRO A 22 16.24 2.83 2.95
N GLU A 23 16.47 1.67 3.56
CA GLU A 23 16.52 1.49 5.02
C GLU A 23 15.18 1.70 5.73
N GLN A 24 14.06 1.78 5.01
CA GLN A 24 12.72 1.75 5.61
C GLN A 24 12.03 0.40 5.39
N THR A 25 11.18 0.06 6.35
CA THR A 25 10.37 -1.16 6.39
C THR A 25 8.90 -0.80 6.39
N LEU A 26 8.09 -1.51 5.60
CA LEU A 26 6.63 -1.46 5.62
C LEU A 26 6.08 -2.76 6.22
N PHE A 27 5.21 -2.63 7.23
CA PHE A 27 4.42 -3.74 7.78
C PHE A 27 2.98 -3.70 7.26
N ILE A 28 2.39 -4.85 6.96
CA ILE A 28 0.95 -5.03 6.75
C ILE A 28 0.44 -5.97 7.84
N GLY A 29 -0.09 -5.35 8.89
CA GLY A 29 -0.28 -6.03 10.17
C GLY A 29 0.98 -6.79 10.62
N GLY A 30 0.81 -7.81 11.46
CA GLY A 30 1.88 -8.72 11.84
C GLY A 30 2.10 -9.88 10.85
N LEU A 31 1.48 -9.80 9.66
CA LEU A 31 1.46 -10.85 8.65
C LEU A 31 2.53 -10.68 7.57
N ALA A 32 2.86 -9.43 7.21
CA ALA A 32 3.86 -9.17 6.19
C ALA A 32 4.75 -8.00 6.55
N ARG A 33 6.02 -8.12 6.16
CA ARG A 33 7.06 -7.10 6.32
C ARG A 33 7.83 -6.97 5.01
N ILE A 34 8.11 -5.75 4.58
CA ILE A 34 8.86 -5.48 3.36
C ILE A 34 9.92 -4.43 3.68
N ASP A 35 11.18 -4.82 3.55
CA ASP A 35 12.32 -3.92 3.74
C ASP A 35 12.84 -3.49 2.38
N LEU A 36 13.00 -2.18 2.16
CA LEU A 36 13.71 -1.67 0.99
C LEU A 36 15.21 -1.61 1.32
N THR A 37 15.92 -2.67 0.96
CA THR A 37 17.35 -2.83 1.29
C THR A 37 18.23 -2.06 0.32
N HIS A 38 17.84 -1.97 -0.95
CA HIS A 38 18.58 -1.23 -1.95
C HIS A 38 17.64 -0.55 -2.95
N ALA A 39 17.87 0.74 -3.20
CA ALA A 39 17.34 1.46 -4.36
C ALA A 39 18.09 2.78 -4.49
N ARG A 40 18.23 3.30 -5.72
CA ARG A 40 18.84 4.62 -5.96
C ARG A 40 18.01 5.77 -5.37
N GLN A 41 16.70 5.60 -5.33
CA GLN A 41 15.75 6.58 -4.81
C GLN A 41 14.66 5.87 -4.00
N HIS A 42 13.70 6.63 -3.50
CA HIS A 42 12.49 6.05 -2.94
C HIS A 42 11.70 5.25 -3.98
N VAL A 43 10.85 4.34 -3.52
CA VAL A 43 9.83 3.67 -4.33
C VAL A 43 8.45 4.02 -3.81
N TRP A 44 7.43 3.82 -4.63
CA TRP A 44 6.05 3.81 -4.21
C TRP A 44 5.52 2.39 -4.14
N LEU A 45 4.91 2.08 -3.00
CA LEU A 45 4.26 0.81 -2.74
C LEU A 45 2.75 1.06 -2.67
N THR A 46 2.00 0.54 -3.62
CA THR A 46 0.53 0.57 -3.59
C THR A 46 0.04 -0.75 -2.99
N VAL A 47 -0.45 -0.67 -1.76
CA VAL A 47 -0.92 -1.81 -0.96
C VAL A 47 -2.38 -2.10 -1.27
N PHE A 48 -2.64 -3.35 -1.66
CA PHE A 48 -3.96 -3.93 -1.85
C PHE A 48 -4.20 -4.98 -0.78
N ALA A 49 -4.80 -4.55 0.32
CA ALA A 49 -5.03 -5.37 1.50
C ALA A 49 -6.32 -4.93 2.20
N SER A 50 -6.90 -5.82 2.99
CA SER A 50 -8.02 -5.51 3.88
C SER A 50 -7.78 -4.21 4.66
N SER A 51 -8.79 -3.34 4.75
CA SER A 51 -8.74 -2.07 5.49
C SER A 51 -8.57 -2.29 7.00
N TYR A 52 -8.87 -3.49 7.48
CA TYR A 52 -8.65 -3.89 8.87
C TYR A 52 -7.21 -4.29 9.20
N LEU A 53 -6.33 -4.41 8.19
CA LEU A 53 -4.90 -4.58 8.39
C LEU A 53 -4.21 -3.21 8.38
N PRO A 54 -3.64 -2.77 9.53
CA PRO A 54 -2.91 -1.52 9.61
C PRO A 54 -1.62 -1.61 8.80
N VAL A 55 -1.17 -0.46 8.29
CA VAL A 55 0.12 -0.35 7.60
C VAL A 55 1.00 0.60 8.41
N ASN A 56 2.19 0.13 8.79
CA ASN A 56 3.16 0.92 9.54
C ASN A 56 4.47 0.99 8.77
N ILE A 57 5.11 2.16 8.80
CA ILE A 57 6.44 2.35 8.23
C ILE A 57 7.40 2.77 9.33
N VAL A 58 8.50 2.05 9.44
CA VAL A 58 9.56 2.28 10.43
C VAL A 58 10.93 2.22 9.76
N TYR A 59 11.98 2.67 10.45
CA TYR A 59 13.34 2.39 10.02
C TYR A 59 13.67 0.90 10.21
N THR A 60 14.44 0.34 9.28
CA THR A 60 14.71 -1.10 9.21
C THR A 60 15.50 -1.59 10.42
N GLU A 61 16.39 -0.76 10.95
CA GLU A 61 17.08 -1.00 12.22
C GLU A 61 16.11 -1.22 13.40
N GLN A 62 14.97 -0.54 13.40
CA GLN A 62 13.96 -0.60 14.47
C GLN A 62 12.90 -1.68 14.19
N ALA A 63 12.82 -2.21 12.97
CA ALA A 63 11.73 -3.08 12.54
C ALA A 63 11.61 -4.36 13.39
N LYS A 64 12.73 -4.95 13.81
CA LYS A 64 12.71 -6.13 14.71
C LYS A 64 12.07 -5.77 16.05
N ARG A 65 12.55 -4.72 16.71
CA ARG A 65 12.02 -4.25 18.00
C ARG A 65 10.56 -3.85 17.90
N PHE A 66 10.20 -3.12 16.84
CA PHE A 66 8.83 -2.72 16.57
C PHE A 66 7.90 -3.93 16.48
N TYR A 67 8.29 -4.97 15.73
CA TYR A 67 7.49 -6.19 15.62
C TYR A 67 7.33 -6.90 16.97
N GLU A 68 8.43 -7.14 17.69
CA GLU A 68 8.42 -7.84 18.97
C GLU A 68 7.58 -7.12 20.03
N THR A 69 7.58 -5.78 20.02
CA THR A 69 6.82 -4.97 20.99
C THR A 69 5.33 -4.90 20.66
N HIS A 70 4.95 -4.87 19.38
CA HIS A 70 3.59 -4.55 18.95
C HIS A 70 2.81 -5.75 18.40
N ILE A 71 3.42 -6.94 18.32
CA ILE A 71 2.71 -8.14 17.89
C ILE A 71 1.58 -8.47 18.88
N GLY A 72 0.39 -8.76 18.37
CA GLY A 72 -0.81 -8.95 19.20
C GLY A 72 -1.56 -7.67 19.59
N THR A 73 -0.99 -6.48 19.33
CA THR A 73 -1.65 -5.18 19.61
C THR A 73 -2.39 -4.64 18.39
N GLU A 74 -3.17 -3.57 18.56
CA GLU A 74 -3.87 -2.91 17.45
C GLU A 74 -2.95 -2.34 16.37
N PHE A 75 -1.67 -2.09 16.68
CA PHE A 75 -0.70 -1.59 15.70
C PHE A 75 -0.37 -2.62 14.64
N LEU A 76 -0.40 -3.92 14.96
CA LEU A 76 -0.17 -5.01 14.01
C LEU A 76 -1.43 -5.84 13.74
N ALA A 77 -2.48 -5.71 14.55
CA ALA A 77 -3.82 -6.27 14.44
C ALA A 77 -3.97 -7.80 14.29
N VAL A 78 -3.10 -8.47 13.53
CA VAL A 78 -3.05 -9.91 13.31
C VAL A 78 -1.59 -10.34 13.44
N PRO A 79 -1.27 -11.42 14.18
CA PRO A 79 -2.18 -12.28 14.95
C PRO A 79 -2.88 -11.56 16.10
N LEU A 80 -4.05 -12.08 16.44
CA LEU A 80 -4.76 -11.78 17.69
C LEU A 80 -4.41 -12.86 18.69
N GLY A 81 -4.22 -12.52 19.96
CA GLY A 81 -3.98 -13.52 20.99
C GLY A 81 -3.20 -13.01 22.17
N ASP A 82 -3.25 -13.79 23.24
CA ASP A 82 -2.38 -13.66 24.39
C ASP A 82 -0.97 -14.20 24.12
N TYR A 83 -0.08 -14.01 25.09
CA TYR A 83 1.31 -14.44 25.01
C TYR A 83 1.47 -15.93 24.67
N GLU A 84 0.63 -16.80 25.27
CA GLU A 84 0.69 -18.24 25.07
C GLU A 84 0.40 -18.63 23.61
N ARG A 85 -0.58 -17.98 22.98
CA ARG A 85 -0.86 -18.20 21.55
C ARG A 85 0.25 -17.65 20.65
N LEU A 86 0.77 -16.46 20.95
CA LEU A 86 1.83 -15.81 20.17
C LEU A 86 3.13 -16.63 20.16
N LYS A 87 3.38 -17.45 21.19
CA LYS A 87 4.52 -18.38 21.25
C LYS A 87 4.55 -19.37 20.08
N TYR A 88 3.38 -19.77 19.60
CA TYR A 88 3.24 -20.70 18.46
C TYR A 88 3.04 -19.95 17.13
N TRP A 89 3.04 -18.62 17.15
CA TRP A 89 2.92 -17.85 15.93
C TRP A 89 4.20 -18.00 15.08
N PRO A 90 4.08 -18.38 13.80
CA PRO A 90 5.22 -18.60 12.92
C PRO A 90 6.07 -17.33 12.78
N ARG A 91 7.39 -17.52 12.77
CA ARG A 91 8.33 -16.41 12.61
C ARG A 91 8.28 -15.88 11.18
N LEU A 92 8.43 -14.57 11.04
CA LEU A 92 8.58 -13.96 9.73
C LEU A 92 9.93 -14.35 9.11
N SER A 93 9.88 -15.06 7.97
CA SER A 93 11.10 -15.48 7.25
C SER A 93 11.20 -14.76 5.91
N PRO A 94 12.41 -14.31 5.52
CA PRO A 94 12.58 -13.46 4.35
C PRO A 94 12.66 -14.25 3.04
N LYS A 95 12.27 -13.57 1.96
CA LYS A 95 12.65 -13.85 0.58
C LYS A 95 13.09 -12.54 -0.06
N GLU A 96 14.25 -12.57 -0.70
CA GLU A 96 14.77 -11.42 -1.43
C GLU A 96 14.20 -11.38 -2.85
N ILE A 97 13.87 -10.17 -3.30
CA ILE A 97 13.27 -9.90 -4.61
C ILE A 97 14.01 -8.71 -5.22
N GLU A 98 14.60 -8.91 -6.39
CA GLU A 98 15.19 -7.84 -7.21
C GLU A 98 14.24 -7.46 -8.35
N LEU A 99 14.05 -6.17 -8.58
CA LEU A 99 13.18 -5.63 -9.62
C LEU A 99 13.89 -4.53 -10.43
N GLU A 100 13.68 -4.54 -11.74
CA GLU A 100 14.07 -3.45 -12.64
C GLU A 100 12.87 -2.52 -12.87
N LEU A 101 12.96 -1.28 -12.40
CA LEU A 101 11.81 -0.39 -12.29
C LEU A 101 11.48 0.29 -13.63
N LEU A 102 10.18 0.33 -13.96
CA LEU A 102 9.66 0.78 -15.26
C LEU A 102 9.31 2.28 -15.33
N GLY A 103 9.56 3.05 -14.28
CA GLY A 103 9.21 4.47 -14.22
C GLY A 103 7.95 4.78 -13.41
N TRP A 104 7.77 6.06 -13.08
CA TRP A 104 6.76 6.55 -12.11
C TRP A 104 5.30 6.47 -12.57
N GLN A 105 5.07 6.15 -13.84
CA GLN A 105 3.74 6.15 -14.44
C GLN A 105 3.07 4.77 -14.43
N GLN A 106 3.84 3.71 -14.13
CA GLN A 106 3.33 2.34 -14.11
C GLN A 106 3.97 1.50 -13.00
N CYS A 107 3.29 0.43 -12.62
CA CYS A 107 3.76 -0.59 -11.71
C CYS A 107 4.66 -1.57 -12.45
N THR A 108 5.76 -1.95 -11.80
CA THR A 108 6.77 -2.88 -12.31
C THR A 108 6.35 -4.32 -12.06
N ALA A 109 5.89 -4.60 -10.84
CA ALA A 109 5.51 -5.94 -10.40
C ALA A 109 4.52 -5.87 -9.25
N ASP A 110 3.75 -6.94 -9.05
CA ASP A 110 3.06 -7.17 -7.78
C ASP A 110 3.85 -8.18 -6.93
N ILE A 111 4.05 -7.86 -5.66
CA ILE A 111 4.52 -8.79 -4.64
C ILE A 111 3.31 -9.29 -3.88
N VAL A 112 2.95 -10.55 -4.11
CA VAL A 112 1.86 -11.25 -3.44
C VAL A 112 2.34 -11.71 -2.07
N LEU A 113 1.53 -11.45 -1.05
CA LEU A 113 1.80 -11.71 0.35
C LEU A 113 0.63 -12.53 0.91
N SER A 114 0.82 -13.83 1.11
CA SER A 114 -0.24 -14.74 1.53
C SER A 114 -1.05 -14.18 2.71
N SER A 115 -2.38 -14.13 2.55
CA SER A 115 -3.36 -13.60 3.52
C SER A 115 -3.24 -12.11 3.89
N ALA A 116 -2.13 -11.44 3.56
CA ALA A 116 -1.94 -10.01 3.78
C ALA A 116 -2.35 -9.17 2.56
N GLY A 117 -2.47 -9.78 1.36
CA GLY A 117 -2.84 -9.11 0.12
C GLY A 117 -1.69 -9.07 -0.88
N TRP A 118 -1.53 -7.96 -1.60
CA TRP A 118 -0.37 -7.74 -2.45
C TRP A 118 0.05 -6.27 -2.49
N ILE A 119 1.26 -6.03 -2.99
CA ILE A 119 1.83 -4.70 -3.15
C ILE A 119 2.27 -4.53 -4.60
N SER A 120 1.78 -3.50 -5.28
CA SER A 120 2.32 -3.07 -6.56
C SER A 120 3.50 -2.12 -6.34
N VAL A 121 4.62 -2.39 -6.99
CA VAL A 121 5.87 -1.61 -6.85
C VAL A 121 6.02 -0.65 -8.02
N THR A 122 6.28 0.62 -7.75
CA THR A 122 6.60 1.65 -8.76
C THR A 122 7.85 2.43 -8.33
N GLY A 123 8.71 2.77 -9.27
CA GLY A 123 9.92 3.57 -9.02
C GLY A 123 10.50 4.14 -10.30
N ASN A 124 11.64 4.84 -10.19
CA ASN A 124 12.26 5.53 -11.32
C ASN A 124 12.70 4.56 -12.43
N VAL A 125 12.67 5.01 -13.68
CA VAL A 125 13.19 4.24 -14.81
C VAL A 125 14.68 3.94 -14.63
N ASP A 126 15.14 2.82 -15.18
CA ASP A 126 16.54 2.37 -15.19
C ASP A 126 17.16 2.26 -13.79
N SER A 127 16.33 2.03 -12.77
CA SER A 127 16.77 1.81 -11.40
C SER A 127 16.38 0.43 -10.93
N LYS A 128 17.33 -0.24 -10.28
CA LYS A 128 17.08 -1.50 -9.59
C LYS A 128 16.59 -1.21 -8.17
N CYS A 129 15.68 -2.04 -7.68
CA CYS A 129 15.41 -2.12 -6.25
C CYS A 129 15.48 -3.55 -5.75
N ILE A 130 15.97 -3.71 -4.52
CA ILE A 130 16.01 -4.98 -3.80
C ILE A 130 15.09 -4.84 -2.60
N LEU A 131 14.13 -5.76 -2.52
CA LEU A 131 13.12 -5.82 -1.49
C LEU A 131 13.30 -7.14 -0.73
N LYS A 132 13.47 -7.05 0.59
CA LYS A 132 13.45 -8.22 1.47
C LYS A 132 12.05 -8.36 2.06
N THR A 133 11.32 -9.35 1.58
CA THR A 133 9.91 -9.56 1.91
C THR A 133 9.79 -10.70 2.90
N PHE A 134 9.01 -10.53 3.96
CA PHE A 134 8.82 -11.54 4.99
C PHE A 134 7.34 -11.83 5.20
N THR A 135 7.02 -13.10 5.39
CA THR A 135 5.71 -13.63 5.79
C THR A 135 5.94 -14.76 6.81
N PRO A 136 4.90 -15.23 7.52
CA PRO A 136 4.93 -16.46 8.29
C PRO A 136 5.66 -17.61 7.58
N ASP A 137 6.80 -18.03 8.15
CA ASP A 137 7.71 -19.04 7.60
C ASP A 137 8.16 -18.79 6.14
N GLY A 138 8.05 -17.55 5.65
CA GLY A 138 8.38 -17.18 4.27
C GLY A 138 7.41 -17.75 3.23
N ARG A 139 6.25 -18.25 3.66
CA ARG A 139 5.28 -18.90 2.78
C ARG A 139 4.45 -17.89 1.98
N GLY A 140 4.14 -18.29 0.74
CA GLY A 140 3.25 -17.56 -0.16
C GLY A 140 3.72 -16.14 -0.51
N ILE A 141 5.04 -15.96 -0.65
CA ILE A 141 5.66 -14.79 -1.29
C ILE A 141 5.90 -15.11 -2.76
N TYR A 142 5.21 -14.39 -3.64
CA TYR A 142 5.32 -14.57 -5.09
C TYR A 142 5.38 -13.23 -5.82
N VAL A 143 6.19 -13.17 -6.88
CA VAL A 143 6.32 -11.99 -7.73
C VAL A 143 5.51 -12.21 -8.99
N ARG A 144 4.60 -11.29 -9.29
CA ARG A 144 3.82 -11.26 -10.53
C ARG A 144 4.33 -10.15 -11.43
N GLN A 145 4.81 -10.53 -12.60
CA GLN A 145 5.21 -9.63 -13.68
C GLN A 145 4.61 -10.14 -15.00
N PRO A 146 3.77 -9.36 -15.70
CA PRO A 146 3.33 -8.01 -15.36
C PRO A 146 2.35 -7.97 -14.16
N PRO A 147 2.22 -6.82 -13.46
CA PRO A 147 1.23 -6.64 -12.39
C PRO A 147 -0.21 -6.70 -12.93
N ILE A 148 -1.17 -7.05 -12.07
CA ILE A 148 -2.61 -7.13 -12.42
C ILE A 148 -3.13 -5.75 -12.88
N LEU A 149 -2.68 -4.70 -12.19
CA LEU A 149 -3.09 -3.32 -12.45
C LEU A 149 -1.83 -2.50 -12.76
N PRO A 150 -1.34 -2.51 -14.02
CA PRO A 150 -0.14 -1.78 -14.42
C PRO A 150 -0.16 -0.29 -14.09
N TYR A 151 -1.35 0.32 -13.96
CA TYR A 151 -1.50 1.73 -13.64
C TYR A 151 -2.11 1.98 -12.26
N ALA A 152 -2.05 0.99 -11.36
CA ALA A 152 -2.52 1.10 -9.97
C ALA A 152 -1.98 2.35 -9.25
N ILE A 153 -0.76 2.75 -9.59
CA ILE A 153 -0.11 3.92 -9.01
C ILE A 153 -0.85 5.24 -9.29
N ARG A 154 -1.67 5.31 -10.34
CA ARG A 154 -2.52 6.46 -10.67
C ARG A 154 -3.74 6.58 -9.76
N LEU A 155 -4.08 5.51 -9.05
CA LEU A 155 -5.13 5.48 -8.02
C LEU A 155 -4.67 6.11 -6.68
N ARG A 156 -3.53 6.80 -6.64
CA ARG A 156 -3.14 7.55 -5.43
C ARG A 156 -3.78 8.93 -5.44
N GLY A 157 -4.19 9.43 -4.27
CA GLY A 157 -4.54 10.84 -4.08
C GLY A 157 -3.31 11.74 -3.98
N ARG A 158 -3.49 12.95 -3.44
CA ARG A 158 -2.36 13.87 -3.24
C ARG A 158 -1.42 13.35 -2.15
N ARG A 159 -0.15 13.75 -2.23
CA ARG A 159 0.82 13.41 -1.19
C ARG A 159 0.47 14.16 0.09
N ILE A 160 0.43 13.46 1.22
CA ILE A 160 0.23 14.08 2.54
C ILE A 160 1.59 14.58 3.06
N PRO A 161 1.82 15.90 3.18
CA PRO A 161 3.11 16.44 3.59
C PRO A 161 3.57 15.90 4.95
N GLY A 162 4.88 15.70 5.12
CA GLY A 162 5.48 15.24 6.39
C GLY A 162 5.27 13.76 6.74
N THR A 163 4.42 13.03 6.02
CA THR A 163 4.18 11.58 6.25
C THR A 163 4.77 10.76 5.10
N PRO A 164 4.77 9.41 5.10
CA PRO A 164 5.00 8.58 3.91
C PRO A 164 3.74 8.37 3.05
N CYS A 165 2.58 8.89 3.46
CA CYS A 165 1.27 8.49 2.94
C CYS A 165 0.74 9.39 1.79
N PHE A 166 -0.15 8.81 0.99
CA PHE A 166 -0.98 9.55 0.04
C PHE A 166 -2.44 9.54 0.51
N GLU A 167 -3.21 10.54 0.10
CA GLU A 167 -4.66 10.56 0.30
C GLU A 167 -5.29 9.34 -0.37
N ASN A 168 -6.22 8.68 0.33
CA ASN A 168 -7.06 7.65 -0.27
C ASN A 168 -8.27 8.33 -0.90
N LYS A 169 -8.38 8.26 -2.22
CA LYS A 169 -9.64 8.56 -2.89
C LYS A 169 -10.44 7.26 -2.97
N LEU A 170 -11.73 7.31 -2.61
CA LEU A 170 -12.62 6.21 -2.96
C LEU A 170 -12.77 6.24 -4.48
N PHE A 171 -12.31 5.18 -5.15
CA PHE A 171 -12.48 5.06 -6.61
C PHE A 171 -13.82 4.41 -6.88
N THR A 172 -14.68 5.14 -7.56
CA THR A 172 -15.93 4.61 -8.09
C THR A 172 -15.65 3.83 -9.37
N ILE A 173 -16.61 2.99 -9.80
CA ILE A 173 -16.51 2.27 -11.09
C ILE A 173 -16.25 3.24 -12.26
N ASP A 174 -16.84 4.43 -12.21
CA ASP A 174 -16.65 5.49 -13.22
C ASP A 174 -15.20 6.00 -13.27
N ASP A 175 -14.50 6.00 -12.14
CA ASP A 175 -13.09 6.40 -12.08
C ASP A 175 -12.18 5.35 -12.75
N PHE A 176 -12.49 4.06 -12.56
CA PHE A 176 -11.77 2.98 -13.23
C PHE A 176 -11.98 2.98 -14.75
N GLN A 177 -13.20 3.29 -15.21
CA GLN A 177 -13.49 3.39 -16.64
C GLN A 177 -12.70 4.53 -17.29
N LYS A 178 -12.68 5.72 -16.68
CA LYS A 178 -11.90 6.86 -17.20
C LYS A 178 -10.41 6.56 -17.29
N HIS A 179 -9.86 5.81 -16.34
CA HIS A 179 -8.45 5.40 -16.39
C HIS A 179 -8.17 4.43 -17.55
N ARG A 180 -9.06 3.46 -17.81
CA ARG A 180 -8.95 2.60 -19.00
C ARG A 180 -8.98 3.39 -20.31
N PHE A 181 -9.87 4.37 -20.44
CA PHE A 181 -10.00 5.16 -21.68
C PHE A 181 -8.90 6.22 -21.88
N SER A 182 -8.23 6.67 -20.82
CA SER A 182 -7.09 7.58 -20.97
C SER A 182 -5.87 6.92 -21.59
N ASP A 183 -5.73 5.59 -21.45
CA ASP A 183 -4.61 4.83 -22.01
C ASP A 183 -4.75 4.61 -23.52
N GLU A 184 -5.97 4.59 -24.06
CA GLU A 184 -6.21 4.48 -25.51
C GLU A 184 -5.89 5.79 -26.25
N LYS A 185 -6.17 6.95 -25.63
CA LYS A 185 -5.92 8.27 -26.25
C LYS A 185 -4.44 8.66 -26.35
N SER A 186 -3.53 8.01 -25.61
CA SER A 186 -2.09 8.26 -25.74
C SER A 186 -1.45 7.63 -26.98
N ASN A 187 -2.20 6.85 -27.78
CA ASN A 187 -1.70 6.18 -28.98
C ASN A 187 -2.16 6.80 -30.32
N GLU A 188 -2.89 7.93 -30.31
CA GLU A 188 -3.30 8.60 -31.56
C GLU A 188 -2.84 10.07 -31.57
N ASN A 189 -1.84 10.37 -32.41
CA ASN A 189 -1.42 11.74 -32.74
C ASN A 189 -2.04 12.18 -34.07
N SER A 190 -3.04 13.10 -34.04
CA SER A 190 -3.26 14.21 -35.02
C SER A 190 -4.57 15.00 -34.76
N PRO A 191 -4.73 16.23 -35.29
CA PRO A 191 -5.16 17.37 -34.48
C PRO A 191 -6.64 17.79 -34.59
N ALA A 192 -7.00 18.64 -33.61
CA ALA A 192 -8.13 19.58 -33.55
C ALA A 192 -9.54 19.04 -33.22
N THR A 193 -10.11 19.46 -32.09
CA THR A 193 -11.01 20.64 -32.01
C THR A 193 -11.50 20.81 -30.58
N SER A 194 -11.44 22.04 -30.09
CA SER A 194 -11.91 22.49 -28.79
C SER A 194 -13.40 22.22 -28.58
N THR A 195 -13.78 21.76 -27.38
CA THR A 195 -15.07 22.12 -26.80
C THR A 195 -14.90 22.35 -25.30
N LEU A 196 -14.95 23.63 -24.92
CA LEU A 196 -15.07 24.06 -23.54
C LEU A 196 -16.43 23.58 -23.00
N ILE A 197 -16.42 22.59 -22.10
CA ILE A 197 -17.58 22.31 -21.27
C ILE A 197 -17.32 22.92 -19.89
N ILE A 198 -17.88 24.11 -19.69
CA ILE A 198 -18.03 24.73 -18.38
C ILE A 198 -18.98 23.83 -17.57
N LYS A 199 -18.48 23.22 -16.49
CA LYS A 199 -19.35 22.59 -15.47
C LYS A 199 -19.32 23.45 -14.21
N ASN A 200 -20.50 23.95 -13.84
CA ASN A 200 -20.78 24.77 -12.67
C ASN A 200 -20.20 24.18 -11.37
N PRO A 201 -19.56 25.00 -10.51
CA PRO A 201 -19.00 24.55 -9.24
C PRO A 201 -20.03 24.72 -8.13
N ASP A 202 -21.14 23.98 -8.16
CA ASP A 202 -22.04 23.94 -7.00
C ASP A 202 -22.91 22.69 -6.99
N GLN A 203 -22.38 21.62 -6.37
CA GLN A 203 -23.17 20.57 -5.75
C GLN A 203 -22.26 19.78 -4.79
N ARG A 204 -21.90 20.41 -3.67
CA ARG A 204 -21.35 19.70 -2.50
C ARG A 204 -22.45 18.83 -1.90
N ARG A 205 -22.49 17.54 -2.26
CA ARG A 205 -23.19 16.54 -1.45
C ARG A 205 -22.38 16.29 -0.18
N ARG A 206 -22.86 16.83 0.94
CA ARG A 206 -22.51 16.41 2.29
C ARG A 206 -22.91 14.94 2.43
N GLY A 207 -21.93 14.05 2.50
CA GLY A 207 -22.09 12.64 2.84
C GLY A 207 -21.28 12.38 4.10
N ILE A 208 -21.95 11.84 5.11
CA ILE A 208 -21.51 11.67 6.49
C ILE A 208 -20.20 10.88 6.56
N ILE A 209 -19.11 11.57 6.86
CA ILE A 209 -17.88 10.96 7.36
C ILE A 209 -18.08 10.88 8.88
N ASN A 210 -18.16 9.66 9.40
CA ASN A 210 -18.19 9.46 10.84
C ASN A 210 -16.80 9.80 11.41
N ASP A 211 -16.73 10.98 12.02
CA ASP A 211 -15.52 11.71 12.40
C ASP A 211 -14.91 11.22 13.72
N GLU A 212 -14.83 9.89 13.90
CA GLU A 212 -14.15 9.26 15.04
C GLU A 212 -12.76 8.72 14.69
N ARG A 213 -12.45 8.48 13.41
CA ARG A 213 -11.13 8.00 12.98
C ARG A 213 -10.03 9.08 12.99
N LEU A 214 -10.39 10.37 13.12
CA LEU A 214 -9.46 11.49 13.15
C LEU A 214 -9.23 12.09 14.56
N LYS A 215 -9.79 11.49 15.62
CA LYS A 215 -9.63 12.02 17.00
C LYS A 215 -8.42 11.52 17.79
N ASN A 216 -7.62 10.57 17.27
CA ASN A 216 -6.46 10.06 18.01
C ASN A 216 -5.09 10.52 17.49
N ALA A 217 -5.03 11.36 16.45
CA ALA A 217 -3.77 11.91 15.94
C ALA A 217 -3.27 13.18 16.67
N ARG A 218 -4.03 13.69 17.66
CA ARG A 218 -3.71 14.92 18.42
C ARG A 218 -3.44 14.69 19.91
N LYS A 219 -3.30 13.44 20.36
CA LYS A 219 -3.04 13.10 21.78
C LYS A 219 -1.60 12.69 22.11
N PHE A 220 -0.66 12.78 21.17
CA PHE A 220 0.76 12.43 21.41
C PHE A 220 1.75 13.47 20.88
N VAL A 221 1.33 14.73 20.76
CA VAL A 221 2.23 15.86 20.54
C VAL A 221 1.80 16.98 21.47
N GLY A 222 2.34 16.96 22.69
CA GLY A 222 2.06 17.92 23.76
C GLY A 222 2.54 17.36 25.10
N GLU A 223 3.63 17.94 25.59
CA GLU A 223 4.42 17.62 26.81
C GLU A 223 5.47 16.50 26.67
#